data_AF-A0A7S4RI99-F1
#
_entry.id   AF-A0A7S4RI99-F1
#
_cell.length_a   1.000
_cell.length_b   1.000
_cell.length_c   1.000
_cell.angle_alpha   90.00
_cell.angle_beta   90.00
_cell.angle_gamma   90.00
#
_symmetry.space_group_name_H-M   'P 1'
#
loop_
_entity.id
_entity.type
_entity.pdbx_description
1 polymer ?
#
loop_
_entity_poly.entity_id
_entity_poly.type
_entity_poly.pdbx_seq_one_letter_code
_entity_poly.pdbx_strand_id
1 'polypeptide(L)'
;MIPTSTLFAHRPFSLSFCIQLMPSPRWKLVVDIGQPPPMKHEPTPAASTESSLESPTSDEKAKDNRIDEVVSLIGEFMPSDPCSPLVPYLPGFMSLRLLLLRSSRSNEDEDTVQTMLGSYASYSSGGRSRKDIAVMLARDYMFLTKIPTQQPQHHTVSKSPLVNASLAPGYSFFGVSNIDAPYHNSPAMTPIPASSNSINETCSIVST
;
A
#
# COMPACT_ATOMS: atom_id res chain seq x y z
N MET A 1 -59.63 -4.19 6.88
CA MET A 1 -58.58 -3.36 7.52
C MET A 1 -57.87 -4.22 8.55
N ILE A 2 -56.66 -4.69 8.26
CA ILE A 2 -55.82 -5.49 9.17
C ILE A 2 -54.42 -4.86 9.11
N PRO A 3 -53.83 -4.41 10.23
CA PRO A 3 -52.50 -3.81 10.22
C PRO A 3 -51.43 -4.91 10.33
N THR A 4 -50.63 -5.06 9.28
CA THR A 4 -49.46 -5.94 9.24
C THR A 4 -48.29 -5.25 9.92
N SER A 5 -48.01 -5.61 11.18
CA SER A 5 -46.86 -5.09 11.93
C SER A 5 -45.59 -5.83 11.51
N THR A 6 -44.70 -5.15 10.78
CA THR A 6 -43.38 -5.66 10.39
C THR A 6 -42.40 -5.49 11.56
N LEU A 7 -42.07 -6.60 12.21
CA LEU A 7 -41.16 -6.66 13.36
C LEU A 7 -39.72 -6.81 12.84
N PHE A 8 -38.98 -5.69 12.77
CA PHE A 8 -37.56 -5.67 12.40
C PHE A 8 -36.72 -6.13 13.59
N ALA A 9 -36.16 -7.34 13.49
CA ALA A 9 -35.23 -7.89 14.45
C ALA A 9 -33.85 -7.20 14.34
N HIS A 10 -33.48 -6.43 15.35
CA HIS A 10 -32.12 -5.93 15.55
C HIS A 10 -31.19 -7.10 15.88
N ARG A 11 -30.23 -7.40 14.99
CA ARG A 11 -29.10 -8.27 15.32
C ARG A 11 -27.96 -7.43 15.90
N PRO A 12 -27.42 -7.76 17.09
CA PRO A 12 -26.21 -7.13 17.59
C PRO A 12 -25.01 -7.60 16.76
N PHE A 13 -24.30 -6.65 16.15
CA PHE A 13 -23.00 -6.90 15.54
C PHE A 13 -22.01 -7.27 16.65
N SER A 14 -21.75 -8.57 16.80
CA SER A 14 -20.65 -9.06 17.61
C SER A 14 -19.34 -8.85 16.85
N LEU A 15 -18.67 -7.74 17.13
CA LEU A 15 -17.29 -7.48 16.72
C LEU A 15 -16.36 -8.35 17.57
N SER A 16 -16.37 -9.64 17.31
CA SER A 16 -15.37 -10.57 17.84
C SER A 16 -14.09 -10.40 17.02
N PHE A 17 -13.37 -9.32 17.30
CA PHE A 17 -12.03 -9.08 16.78
C PHE A 17 -11.10 -10.09 17.46
N CYS A 18 -10.94 -11.26 16.86
CA CYS A 18 -9.85 -12.16 17.21
C CYS A 18 -8.54 -11.47 16.81
N ILE A 19 -8.01 -10.65 17.72
CA ILE A 19 -6.59 -10.33 17.80
C ILE A 19 -5.86 -11.65 18.07
N GLN A 20 -5.75 -12.45 17.01
CA GLN A 20 -4.87 -13.60 16.95
C GLN A 20 -3.46 -13.03 17.04
N LEU A 21 -2.95 -12.94 18.28
CA LEU A 21 -1.59 -12.53 18.57
C LEU A 21 -0.65 -13.41 17.74
N MET A 22 -0.12 -12.84 16.66
CA MET A 22 1.01 -13.44 15.98
C MET A 22 2.16 -13.51 17.00
N PRO A 23 2.86 -14.65 17.11
CA PRO A 23 3.95 -14.79 18.06
C PRO A 23 4.99 -13.71 17.80
N SER A 24 5.30 -12.91 18.83
CA SER A 24 6.28 -11.83 18.73
C SER A 24 7.59 -12.35 18.15
N PRO A 25 8.04 -11.85 16.99
CA PRO A 25 9.26 -12.33 16.39
C PRO A 25 10.46 -12.00 17.29
N ARG A 26 11.24 -13.02 17.65
CA ARG A 26 12.45 -12.88 18.47
C ARG A 26 13.64 -12.50 17.62
N TRP A 27 13.63 -11.33 17.00
CA TRP A 27 14.83 -10.82 16.33
C TRP A 27 15.79 -10.28 17.38
N LYS A 28 16.89 -10.99 17.58
CA LYS A 28 18.00 -10.55 18.42
C LYS A 28 18.88 -9.63 17.55
N LEU A 29 18.87 -8.34 17.85
CA LEU A 29 19.78 -7.36 17.25
C LEU A 29 21.21 -7.73 17.67
N VAL A 30 22.02 -8.15 16.71
CA VAL A 30 23.47 -8.29 16.89
C VAL A 30 24.08 -7.03 16.28
N VAL A 31 24.61 -6.16 17.13
CA VAL A 31 25.36 -4.97 16.72
C VAL A 31 26.82 -5.37 16.67
N ASP A 32 27.38 -5.52 15.47
CA ASP A 32 28.82 -5.62 15.29
C ASP A 32 29.43 -4.25 15.56
N ILE A 33 30.03 -4.11 16.76
CA ILE A 33 30.81 -2.93 17.10
C ILE A 33 32.15 -3.07 16.38
N GLY A 34 32.23 -2.42 15.21
CA GLY A 34 33.45 -2.32 14.43
C GLY A 34 34.60 -1.79 15.29
N GLN A 35 35.68 -2.56 15.34
CA GLN A 35 36.93 -2.23 16.00
C GLN A 35 37.54 -0.98 15.33
N PRO A 36 37.88 0.09 16.09
CA PRO A 36 38.43 1.30 15.50
C PRO A 36 39.82 1.02 14.89
N PRO A 37 40.11 1.52 13.67
CA PRO A 37 41.43 1.39 13.07
C PRO A 37 42.48 2.19 13.87
N PRO A 38 43.70 1.65 14.07
CA PRO A 38 44.77 2.35 14.75
C PRO A 38 45.24 3.56 13.93
N MET A 39 45.24 4.72 14.58
CA MET A 39 45.67 6.01 14.07
C MET A 39 47.14 5.97 13.63
N LYS A 40 47.41 6.30 12.35
CA LYS A 40 48.73 6.75 11.89
C LYS A 40 48.64 8.26 11.64
N HIS A 41 49.24 9.02 12.56
CA HIS A 41 49.55 10.43 12.37
C HIS A 41 50.70 10.58 11.37
N GLU A 42 50.48 11.36 10.31
CA GLU A 42 51.55 11.96 9.51
C GLU A 42 51.25 13.44 9.34
N PRO A 43 52.12 14.36 9.81
CA PRO A 43 51.98 15.79 9.61
C PRO A 43 52.73 16.23 8.36
N THR A 44 52.11 17.04 7.50
CA THR A 44 52.85 17.83 6.50
C THR A 44 52.17 19.19 6.28
N PRO A 45 52.90 20.31 6.40
CA PRO A 45 52.33 21.65 6.36
C PRO A 45 52.35 22.31 4.96
N ALA A 46 51.33 23.14 4.75
CA ALA A 46 51.29 24.43 4.04
C ALA A 46 51.79 24.54 2.57
N ALA A 47 50.88 24.92 1.66
CA ALA A 47 50.85 26.28 1.07
C ALA A 47 49.74 26.44 0.01
N SER A 48 48.85 27.41 0.29
CA SER A 48 48.25 28.42 -0.60
C SER A 48 47.81 28.08 -2.02
N THR A 49 46.53 28.30 -2.34
CA THR A 49 46.10 29.16 -3.47
C THR A 49 44.61 29.53 -3.29
N GLU A 50 44.38 30.80 -3.00
CA GLU A 50 43.10 31.51 -3.08
C GLU A 50 42.62 31.58 -4.54
N SER A 51 41.37 31.20 -4.81
CA SER A 51 40.55 31.85 -5.85
C SER A 51 39.07 31.44 -5.72
N SER A 52 38.32 32.26 -4.99
CA SER A 52 37.05 32.85 -5.40
C SER A 52 36.13 32.01 -6.32
N LEU A 53 35.18 31.29 -5.71
CA LEU A 53 33.82 31.16 -6.23
C LEU A 53 32.88 30.81 -5.05
N GLU A 54 32.49 31.81 -4.27
CA GLU A 54 31.39 31.70 -3.31
C GLU A 54 30.08 31.46 -4.08
N SER A 55 29.78 30.18 -4.28
CA SER A 55 28.40 29.74 -4.47
C SER A 55 27.74 29.81 -3.09
N PRO A 56 26.59 30.46 -2.91
CA PRO A 56 25.91 30.43 -1.63
C PRO A 56 25.60 28.97 -1.29
N THR A 57 26.37 28.41 -0.36
CA THR A 57 26.09 27.15 0.33
C THR A 57 24.91 27.38 1.26
N SER A 58 23.76 27.65 0.66
CA SER A 58 22.48 27.46 1.29
C SER A 58 22.20 25.97 1.27
N ASP A 59 22.79 25.25 2.22
CA ASP A 59 22.39 23.90 2.64
C ASP A 59 20.97 23.88 3.26
N GLU A 60 20.12 24.83 2.89
CA GLU A 60 18.68 24.64 2.88
C GLU A 60 18.37 23.83 1.63
N LYS A 61 18.32 22.51 1.81
CA LYS A 61 17.75 21.54 0.86
C LYS A 61 16.43 22.10 0.35
N ALA A 62 16.47 22.78 -0.80
CA ALA A 62 15.34 23.51 -1.36
C ALA A 62 14.15 22.56 -1.38
N LYS A 63 13.22 22.79 -0.45
CA LYS A 63 12.12 21.88 -0.23
C LYS A 63 11.32 21.90 -1.52
N ASP A 64 11.30 20.77 -2.20
CA ASP A 64 10.69 20.67 -3.51
C ASP A 64 9.21 21.06 -3.39
N ASN A 65 8.82 22.18 -4.01
CA ASN A 65 7.47 22.74 -3.94
C ASN A 65 6.40 21.71 -4.35
N ARG A 66 6.78 20.74 -5.19
CA ARG A 66 5.91 19.63 -5.62
C ARG A 66 5.45 18.75 -4.46
N ILE A 67 6.25 18.64 -3.40
CA ILE A 67 5.89 17.88 -2.20
C ILE A 67 4.67 18.50 -1.53
N ASP A 68 4.67 19.83 -1.37
CA ASP A 68 3.57 20.52 -0.70
C ASP A 68 2.28 20.45 -1.55
N GLU A 69 2.40 20.48 -2.89
CA GLU A 69 1.27 20.23 -3.80
C GLU A 69 0.67 18.82 -3.64
N VAL A 70 1.52 17.79 -3.62
CA VAL A 70 1.07 16.40 -3.47
C VAL A 70 0.47 16.17 -2.08
N VAL A 71 1.05 16.74 -1.03
CA VAL A 71 0.50 16.67 0.33
C VAL A 71 -0.87 17.36 0.40
N SER A 72 -1.02 18.53 -0.21
CA SER A 72 -2.30 19.25 -0.29
C SER A 72 -3.35 18.42 -1.05
N LEU A 73 -2.96 17.88 -2.21
CA LEU A 73 -3.79 17.02 -3.05
C LEU A 73 -4.31 15.79 -2.29
N ILE A 74 -3.42 15.06 -1.61
CA ILE A 74 -3.79 13.88 -0.81
C ILE A 74 -4.71 14.26 0.35
N GLY A 75 -4.44 15.39 1.00
CA GLY A 75 -5.27 15.88 2.09
C GLY A 75 -6.69 16.25 1.68
N GLU A 76 -6.86 16.80 0.48
CA GLU A 76 -8.16 17.18 -0.08
C GLU A 76 -9.07 15.97 -0.35
N PHE A 77 -8.50 14.85 -0.82
CA PHE A 77 -9.25 13.65 -1.20
C PHE A 77 -9.24 12.52 -0.17
N MET A 78 -8.79 12.80 1.06
CA MET A 78 -8.74 11.79 2.12
C MET A 78 -10.17 11.43 2.56
N PRO A 79 -10.60 10.16 2.48
CA PRO A 79 -11.96 9.78 2.83
C PRO A 79 -12.19 9.94 4.33
N SER A 80 -13.23 10.68 4.68
CA SER A 80 -13.72 10.79 6.07
C SER A 80 -14.91 9.87 6.33
N ASP A 81 -15.68 9.54 5.29
CA ASP A 81 -16.85 8.69 5.39
C ASP A 81 -16.50 7.21 5.19
N PRO A 82 -16.93 6.30 6.08
CA PRO A 82 -16.65 4.87 5.97
C PRO A 82 -17.36 4.19 4.79
N CYS A 83 -18.37 4.84 4.20
CA CYS A 83 -19.07 4.36 3.01
C CYS A 83 -18.52 4.93 1.70
N SER A 84 -17.48 5.75 1.75
CA SER A 84 -16.87 6.33 0.54
C SER A 84 -16.18 5.24 -0.29
N PRO A 85 -16.28 5.28 -1.63
CA PRO A 85 -15.56 4.35 -2.50
C PRO A 85 -14.03 4.48 -2.40
N LEU A 86 -13.53 5.55 -1.76
CA LEU A 86 -12.10 5.80 -1.59
C LEU A 86 -11.50 5.11 -0.35
N VAL A 87 -12.33 4.55 0.54
CA VAL A 87 -11.88 3.90 1.78
C VAL A 87 -10.82 2.83 1.58
N PRO A 88 -10.85 1.97 0.54
CA PRO A 88 -9.80 0.98 0.31
C PRO A 88 -8.39 1.58 0.10
N TYR A 89 -8.31 2.85 -0.32
CA TYR A 89 -7.06 3.56 -0.58
C TYR A 89 -6.59 4.41 0.59
N LEU A 90 -7.39 4.52 1.66
CA LEU A 90 -7.07 5.29 2.86
C LEU A 90 -5.69 4.94 3.45
N PRO A 91 -5.28 3.65 3.55
CA PRO A 91 -3.94 3.31 4.04
C PRO A 91 -2.83 3.91 3.18
N GLY A 92 -3.02 3.95 1.85
CA GLY A 92 -2.06 4.55 0.92
C GLY A 92 -1.97 6.06 1.09
N PHE A 93 -3.11 6.75 1.14
CA PHE A 93 -3.17 8.20 1.38
C PHE A 93 -2.47 8.60 2.67
N MET A 94 -2.77 7.91 3.77
CA MET A 94 -2.21 8.21 5.09
C MET A 94 -0.70 8.02 5.11
N SER A 95 -0.22 6.85 4.68
CA SER A 95 1.20 6.52 4.74
C SER A 95 2.04 7.40 3.81
N LEU A 96 1.57 7.66 2.59
CA LEU A 96 2.25 8.56 1.66
C LEU A 96 2.33 9.99 2.21
N ARG A 97 1.25 10.50 2.83
CA ARG A 97 1.27 11.82 3.47
C ARG A 97 2.29 11.90 4.59
N LEU A 98 2.34 10.88 5.46
CA LEU A 98 3.31 10.83 6.56
C LEU A 98 4.75 10.75 6.04
N LEU A 99 4.99 9.98 4.98
CA LEU A 99 6.28 9.90 4.33
C LEU A 99 6.75 11.26 3.80
N LEU A 100 5.87 11.97 3.07
CA LEU A 100 6.17 13.27 2.48
C LEU A 100 6.39 14.38 3.53
N LEU A 101 5.67 14.31 4.66
CA LEU A 101 5.82 15.25 5.77
C LEU A 101 7.06 15.01 6.64
N ARG A 102 7.71 13.86 6.51
CA ARG A 102 8.88 13.50 7.32
C ARG A 102 10.10 14.31 6.88
N SER A 103 10.71 15.03 7.83
CA SER A 103 11.92 15.83 7.60
C SER A 103 13.19 14.98 7.47
N SER A 104 13.28 13.90 8.24
CA SER A 104 14.38 12.94 8.20
C SER A 104 13.95 11.66 7.50
N ARG A 105 14.40 11.48 6.25
CA ARG A 105 14.10 10.31 5.40
C ARG A 105 15.35 9.46 5.23
N SER A 106 15.17 8.14 5.15
CA SER A 106 16.25 7.24 4.71
C SER A 106 16.41 7.32 3.19
N ASN A 107 17.51 6.79 2.65
CA ASN A 107 17.77 6.82 1.22
C ASN A 107 16.69 6.08 0.42
N GLU A 108 16.20 4.95 0.93
CA GLU A 108 15.15 4.15 0.31
C GLU A 108 13.80 4.91 0.24
N ASP A 109 13.53 5.69 1.28
CA ASP A 109 12.35 6.53 1.35
C ASP A 109 12.44 7.71 0.38
N GLU A 110 13.63 8.30 0.20
CA GLU A 110 13.85 9.35 -0.79
C GLU A 110 13.65 8.81 -2.22
N ASP A 111 14.12 7.60 -2.53
CA ASP A 111 13.88 6.96 -3.83
C ASP A 111 12.38 6.73 -4.07
N THR A 112 11.67 6.33 -3.02
CA THR A 112 10.21 6.16 -3.06
C THR A 112 9.52 7.50 -3.31
N VAL A 113 9.88 8.56 -2.58
CA VAL A 113 9.33 9.90 -2.77
C VAL A 113 9.61 10.40 -4.19
N GLN A 114 10.84 10.24 -4.68
CA GLN A 114 11.22 10.68 -6.02
C GLN A 114 10.42 9.94 -7.11
N THR A 115 10.21 8.64 -6.92
CA THR A 115 9.34 7.83 -7.79
C THR A 115 7.91 8.37 -7.78
N MET A 116 7.35 8.66 -6.60
CA MET A 116 6.00 9.21 -6.47
C MET A 116 5.86 10.61 -7.09
N LEU A 117 6.86 11.47 -6.96
CA LEU A 117 6.89 12.79 -7.60
C LEU A 117 6.99 12.67 -9.14
N GLY A 118 7.72 11.68 -9.65
CA GLY A 118 7.77 11.36 -11.07
C GLY A 118 6.42 10.88 -11.62
N SER A 119 5.73 10.00 -10.88
CA SER A 119 4.37 9.56 -11.22
C SER A 119 3.39 10.74 -11.20
N TYR A 120 3.47 11.63 -10.20
CA TYR A 120 2.64 12.83 -10.13
C TYR A 120 2.81 13.73 -11.36
N ALA A 121 4.05 14.04 -11.76
CA ALA A 121 4.32 14.86 -12.95
C ALA A 121 3.79 14.22 -14.24
N SER A 122 3.87 12.88 -14.33
CA SER A 122 3.34 12.13 -15.47
C SER A 122 1.81 12.15 -15.52
N TYR A 123 1.15 12.05 -14.36
CA TYR A 123 -0.31 12.08 -14.29
C TYR A 123 -0.88 13.50 -14.48
N SER A 124 -0.18 14.53 -13.98
CA SER A 124 -0.59 15.92 -14.15
C SER A 124 -0.46 16.39 -15.59
N SER A 125 0.64 16.06 -16.27
CA SER A 125 0.83 16.37 -17.70
C SER A 125 -0.16 15.64 -18.61
N GLY A 126 -0.67 14.48 -18.18
CA GLY A 126 -1.73 13.73 -18.88
C GLY A 126 -3.13 14.35 -18.79
N GLY A 127 -3.31 15.50 -18.12
CA GLY A 127 -4.62 16.17 -17.99
C GLY A 127 -5.64 15.41 -17.15
N ARG A 128 -5.20 14.49 -16.28
CA ARG A 128 -6.10 13.75 -15.38
C ARG A 128 -6.68 14.65 -14.31
N SER A 129 -7.87 14.28 -13.83
CA SER A 129 -8.49 15.01 -12.72
C SER A 129 -7.66 14.85 -11.43
N ARG A 130 -7.61 15.90 -10.61
CA ARG A 130 -6.88 15.90 -9.33
C ARG A 130 -7.26 14.71 -8.43
N LYS A 131 -8.55 14.38 -8.35
CA LYS A 131 -9.08 13.23 -7.61
C LYS A 131 -8.51 11.90 -8.12
N ASP A 132 -8.47 11.71 -9.43
CA ASP A 132 -7.95 10.49 -10.06
C ASP A 132 -6.44 10.36 -9.83
N ILE A 133 -5.70 11.46 -9.99
CA ILE A 133 -4.25 11.52 -9.69
C ILE A 133 -4.00 11.07 -8.24
N ALA A 134 -4.77 11.59 -7.28
CA ALA A 134 -4.63 11.25 -5.87
C ALA A 134 -4.84 9.73 -5.63
N VAL A 135 -5.88 9.14 -6.22
CA VAL A 135 -6.17 7.70 -6.13
C VAL A 135 -5.07 6.87 -6.76
N MET A 136 -4.56 7.27 -7.92
CA MET A 136 -3.46 6.59 -8.60
C MET A 136 -2.18 6.61 -7.77
N LEU A 137 -1.82 7.76 -7.17
CA LEU A 137 -0.65 7.85 -6.30
C LEU A 137 -0.80 6.97 -5.06
N ALA A 138 -1.96 6.99 -4.41
CA ALA A 138 -2.20 6.11 -3.25
C ALA A 138 -2.07 4.63 -3.63
N ARG A 139 -2.60 4.26 -4.81
CA ARG A 139 -2.51 2.90 -5.35
C ARG A 139 -1.06 2.51 -5.62
N ASP A 140 -0.28 3.34 -6.31
CA ASP A 140 1.12 3.07 -6.65
C ASP A 140 1.98 2.93 -5.40
N TYR A 141 1.80 3.82 -4.42
CA TYR A 141 2.48 3.74 -3.14
C TYR A 141 2.15 2.43 -2.39
N MET A 142 0.87 2.03 -2.38
CA MET A 142 0.45 0.74 -1.81
C MET A 142 1.05 -0.46 -2.55
N PHE A 143 1.37 -0.35 -3.84
CA PHE A 143 2.09 -1.40 -4.57
C PHE A 143 3.57 -1.44 -4.21
N LEU A 144 4.24 -0.28 -4.18
CA LEU A 144 5.66 -0.18 -3.84
C LEU A 144 5.94 -0.72 -2.42
N THR A 145 5.08 -0.42 -1.46
CA THR A 145 5.19 -0.90 -0.07
C THR A 145 4.83 -2.38 0.11
N LYS A 146 4.03 -2.95 -0.80
CA LYS A 146 3.64 -4.37 -0.81
C LYS A 146 4.63 -5.27 -1.53
N ILE A 147 5.77 -4.75 -1.98
CA ILE A 147 6.91 -5.58 -2.34
C ILE A 147 7.77 -5.70 -1.07
N PRO A 148 7.40 -6.51 -0.04
CA PRO A 148 8.47 -7.03 0.77
C PRO A 148 9.31 -7.85 -0.19
N THR A 149 10.61 -7.68 -0.11
CA THR A 149 11.63 -8.66 -0.47
C THR A 149 11.19 -10.04 0.03
N GLN A 150 10.29 -10.71 -0.68
CA GLN A 150 10.23 -12.15 -0.73
C GLN A 150 11.51 -12.52 -1.47
N GLN A 151 12.61 -12.55 -0.72
CA GLN A 151 13.65 -13.50 -1.02
C GLN A 151 12.94 -14.83 -1.23
N PRO A 152 13.14 -15.52 -2.36
CA PRO A 152 12.68 -16.89 -2.52
C PRO A 152 13.39 -17.72 -1.45
N GLN A 153 12.74 -17.91 -0.30
CA GLN A 153 13.18 -18.93 0.64
C GLN A 153 13.02 -20.28 -0.07
N HIS A 154 14.18 -20.87 -0.33
CA HIS A 154 14.37 -22.23 -0.79
C HIS A 154 13.30 -23.19 -0.26
N HIS A 155 12.69 -23.89 -1.20
CA HIS A 155 11.88 -25.08 -0.98
C HIS A 155 12.69 -26.11 -0.18
N THR A 156 12.43 -26.24 1.12
CA THR A 156 12.82 -27.45 1.84
C THR A 156 11.79 -28.53 1.52
N VAL A 157 12.24 -29.52 0.77
CA VAL A 157 11.57 -30.80 0.53
C VAL A 157 11.33 -31.47 1.90
N SER A 158 10.15 -31.25 2.49
CA SER A 158 9.71 -32.03 3.63
C SER A 158 9.11 -33.34 3.14
N LYS A 159 9.99 -34.36 3.06
CA LYS A 159 9.60 -35.77 3.10
C LYS A 159 8.63 -36.00 4.26
N SER A 160 7.45 -36.47 3.94
CA SER A 160 6.50 -37.08 4.87
C SER A 160 7.07 -38.38 5.48
N PRO A 161 7.11 -38.52 6.82
CA PRO A 161 7.06 -39.84 7.44
C PRO A 161 5.61 -40.18 7.80
N LEU A 162 5.15 -41.24 7.15
CA LEU A 162 4.01 -42.08 7.50
C LEU A 162 4.28 -42.73 8.86
N VAL A 163 3.29 -42.73 9.78
CA VAL A 163 3.02 -43.60 10.97
C VAL A 163 2.25 -42.76 12.02
N ASN A 164 1.28 -43.21 12.81
CA ASN A 164 0.61 -44.49 13.05
C ASN A 164 -0.72 -44.17 13.78
N ALA A 165 -1.69 -45.07 13.69
CA ALA A 165 -2.94 -45.05 14.43
C ALA A 165 -2.77 -45.23 15.95
N SER A 166 -3.69 -44.69 16.77
CA SER A 166 -4.23 -45.41 17.92
C SER A 166 -5.55 -44.85 18.43
N LEU A 167 -6.37 -45.77 18.92
CA LEU A 167 -7.79 -45.74 19.26
C LEU A 167 -8.12 -44.91 20.51
N ALA A 168 -9.26 -44.22 20.49
CA ALA A 168 -10.11 -44.04 21.67
C ALA A 168 -11.61 -43.96 21.27
N PRO A 169 -12.50 -44.77 21.88
CA PRO A 169 -13.95 -44.73 21.65
C PRO A 169 -14.67 -43.87 22.71
N GLY A 170 -15.64 -43.05 22.30
CA GLY A 170 -16.48 -42.32 23.27
C GLY A 170 -17.49 -41.33 22.69
N TYR A 171 -18.63 -41.86 22.26
CA TYR A 171 -19.97 -41.23 22.20
C TYR A 171 -20.22 -40.01 21.27
N SER A 172 -20.85 -40.32 20.12
CA SER A 172 -21.73 -39.45 19.30
C SER A 172 -22.97 -38.98 20.11
N PHE A 173 -23.83 -38.03 19.74
CA PHE A 173 -24.43 -37.71 18.43
C PHE A 173 -25.44 -36.55 18.62
N PHE A 174 -25.39 -35.53 17.76
CA PHE A 174 -26.48 -34.75 17.12
C PHE A 174 -25.77 -33.57 16.44
N GLY A 175 -25.75 -33.35 15.13
CA GLY A 175 -26.34 -34.02 13.98
C GLY A 175 -26.00 -33.12 12.77
N VAL A 176 -25.31 -33.70 11.79
CA VAL A 176 -25.42 -33.54 10.32
C VAL A 176 -26.03 -32.23 9.76
N SER A 177 -25.39 -31.52 8.82
CA SER A 177 -24.95 -32.08 7.53
C SER A 177 -23.65 -31.48 7.01
N ASN A 178 -22.70 -32.38 6.77
CA ASN A 178 -21.70 -32.25 5.72
C ASN A 178 -22.40 -32.53 4.39
N ILE A 179 -22.28 -31.63 3.42
CA ILE A 179 -22.60 -31.93 2.02
C ILE A 179 -21.37 -31.49 1.23
N ASP A 180 -20.74 -32.50 0.63
CA ASP A 180 -19.71 -32.41 -0.38
C ASP A 180 -20.02 -31.32 -1.41
N ALA A 181 -19.08 -30.38 -1.58
CA ALA A 181 -19.00 -29.60 -2.80
C ALA A 181 -18.01 -30.32 -3.73
N PRO A 182 -18.48 -30.97 -4.81
CA PRO A 182 -17.60 -31.61 -5.77
C PRO A 182 -16.85 -30.54 -6.58
N TYR A 183 -15.64 -30.92 -6.98
CA TYR A 183 -14.93 -30.34 -8.10
C TYR A 183 -15.88 -30.18 -9.30
N HIS A 184 -16.20 -28.94 -9.65
CA HIS A 184 -16.77 -28.59 -10.95
C HIS A 184 -16.07 -27.34 -11.49
N ASN A 185 -14.81 -27.51 -11.89
CA ASN A 185 -14.16 -26.60 -12.81
C ASN A 185 -14.72 -26.91 -14.21
N SER A 186 -15.75 -26.18 -14.61
CA SER A 186 -16.14 -26.02 -16.01
C SER A 186 -15.97 -24.55 -16.40
N PRO A 187 -15.28 -24.25 -17.52
CA PRO A 187 -15.22 -22.91 -18.07
C PRO A 187 -16.53 -22.63 -18.81
N ALA A 188 -17.47 -21.96 -18.14
CA ALA A 188 -18.65 -21.41 -18.83
C ALA A 188 -18.28 -20.04 -19.41
N MET A 189 -18.12 -19.99 -20.74
CA MET A 189 -18.11 -18.75 -21.49
C MET A 189 -19.44 -18.03 -21.28
N THR A 190 -19.40 -16.86 -20.66
CA THR A 190 -20.53 -15.93 -20.67
C THR A 190 -20.53 -15.15 -21.98
N PRO A 191 -21.68 -15.01 -22.66
CA PRO A 191 -21.79 -14.23 -23.89
C PRO A 191 -21.62 -12.73 -23.59
N ILE A 192 -20.83 -12.08 -24.45
CA ILE A 192 -20.61 -10.64 -24.52
C ILE A 192 -21.93 -9.98 -24.96
N PRO A 193 -22.51 -9.05 -24.18
CA PRO A 193 -23.55 -8.18 -24.72
C PRO A 193 -22.91 -7.20 -25.70
N ALA A 194 -23.26 -7.33 -26.98
CA ALA A 194 -22.94 -6.35 -28.00
C ALA A 194 -23.58 -5.00 -27.62
N SER A 195 -22.77 -4.06 -27.15
CA SER A 195 -23.21 -2.67 -27.06
C SER A 195 -23.19 -2.10 -28.47
N SER A 196 -24.38 -1.97 -29.03
CA SER A 196 -24.63 -1.26 -30.26
C SER A 196 -24.14 0.19 -30.14
N ASN A 197 -23.33 0.58 -31.13
CA ASN A 197 -23.10 1.97 -31.51
C ASN A 197 -24.42 2.75 -31.50
N SER A 198 -24.53 3.75 -30.63
CA SER A 198 -25.39 4.90 -30.88
C SER A 198 -24.49 6.10 -31.10
N ILE A 199 -24.21 6.29 -32.38
CA ILE A 199 -23.66 7.51 -32.96
C ILE A 199 -24.73 8.58 -32.77
N ASN A 200 -24.52 9.47 -31.81
CA ASN A 200 -25.27 10.71 -31.73
C ASN A 200 -24.25 11.84 -31.90
N GLU A 201 -23.87 12.03 -33.16
CA GLU A 201 -23.45 13.32 -33.66
C GLU A 201 -24.51 14.39 -33.34
N THR A 202 -24.08 15.65 -33.42
CA THR A 202 -24.92 16.85 -33.63
C THR A 202 -25.28 17.66 -32.39
N CYS A 203 -24.63 18.83 -32.25
CA CYS A 203 -25.23 20.18 -32.24
C CYS A 203 -24.14 21.18 -31.82
N SER A 204 -23.58 21.92 -32.78
CA SER A 204 -24.00 23.29 -33.15
C SER A 204 -23.29 24.34 -32.28
N ILE A 205 -22.32 25.07 -32.85
CA ILE A 205 -22.49 26.34 -33.60
C ILE A 205 -22.63 27.53 -32.63
N VAL A 206 -21.57 28.35 -32.64
CA VAL A 206 -21.54 29.83 -32.69
C VAL A 206 -22.61 30.63 -31.93
N SER A 207 -22.15 31.60 -31.13
CA SER A 207 -22.67 32.97 -31.19
C SER A 207 -21.67 33.94 -30.52
N THR A 208 -21.14 34.83 -31.38
CA THR A 208 -20.75 36.24 -31.19
C THR A 208 -19.87 36.64 -30.01
#